data_AF-A0A919WFR5-F1
#
_entry.id   AF-A0A919WFR5-F1
#
_cell.length_a   1.000
_cell.length_b   1.000
_cell.length_c   1.000
_cell.angle_alpha   90.00
_cell.angle_beta   90.00
_cell.angle_gamma   90.00
#
_symmetry.space_group_name_H-M   'P 1'
#
loop_
_entity.id
_entity.type
_entity.pdbx_description
1 polymer ?
#
loop_
_entity_poly.entity_id
_entity_poly.type
_entity_poly.pdbx_seq_one_letter_code
_entity_poly.pdbx_strand_id
1 'polypeptide(L)'
;MAIEVGTKFQISKEIMGYYNSARALTITNISGQTVQFILGDGKGHGSMPLQHLHYLLKRTELTQIANKRQFIHDVQTGEEIG
;
A
#
# COMPACT_ATOMS: atom_id res chain seq x y z
N MET A 1 -1.46 -5.37 -9.68
CA MET A 1 -1.83 -5.01 -8.30
C MET A 1 -2.37 -3.60 -8.34
N ALA A 2 -3.67 -3.41 -8.08
CA ALA A 2 -4.26 -2.07 -8.02
C ALA A 2 -3.93 -1.44 -6.66
N ILE A 3 -3.47 -0.19 -6.67
CA ILE A 3 -3.20 0.57 -5.44
C ILE A 3 -4.38 1.49 -5.25
N GLU A 4 -5.02 1.38 -4.09
CA GLU A 4 -6.23 2.14 -3.77
C GLU A 4 -5.96 3.10 -2.61
N VAL A 5 -6.75 4.17 -2.53
CA VAL A 5 -6.77 5.05 -1.35
C VAL A 5 -7.17 4.21 -0.13
N GLY A 6 -6.47 4.42 0.99
CA GLY A 6 -6.61 3.61 2.21
C GLY A 6 -5.72 2.38 2.25
N THR A 7 -5.00 2.05 1.17
CA THR A 7 -4.02 0.95 1.19
C THR A 7 -2.89 1.27 2.17
N LYS A 8 -2.59 0.32 3.05
CA LYS A 8 -1.51 0.44 4.03
C LYS A 8 -0.33 -0.44 3.63
N PHE A 9 0.86 0.13 3.69
CA PHE A 9 2.11 -0.56 3.40
C PHE A 9 3.01 -0.55 4.64
N GLN A 10 3.65 -1.68 4.90
CA GLN A 10 4.75 -1.79 5.85
C GLN A 10 6.04 -1.33 5.19
N ILE A 11 6.82 -0.52 5.90
CA ILE A 11 8.13 -0.01 5.47
C ILE A 11 9.22 -0.96 5.99
N SER A 12 10.11 -1.43 5.13
CA SER A 12 11.25 -2.26 5.55
C SER A 12 12.23 -1.46 6.40
N LYS A 13 12.91 -2.13 7.34
CA LYS A 13 13.85 -1.47 8.28
C LYS A 13 14.97 -0.70 7.56
N GLU A 14 15.37 -1.17 6.38
CA GLU A 14 16.46 -0.58 5.59
C GLU A 14 16.13 0.83 5.09
N ILE A 15 14.86 1.08 4.74
CA ILE A 15 14.43 2.38 4.19
C ILE A 15 13.71 3.27 5.21
N MET A 16 13.48 2.81 6.44
CA MET A 16 12.80 3.58 7.49
C MET A 16 13.42 4.97 7.74
N GLY A 17 14.74 5.11 7.55
CA GLY A 17 15.43 6.39 7.70
C GLY A 17 14.92 7.48 6.75
N TYR A 18 14.44 7.12 5.56
CA TYR A 18 13.86 8.05 4.58
C TYR A 18 12.43 8.47 4.93
N TYR A 19 11.78 7.77 5.87
CA TYR A 19 10.38 7.97 6.23
C TYR A 19 10.23 8.30 7.72
N ASN A 20 11.10 9.16 8.27
CA ASN A 20 11.06 9.60 9.67
C ASN A 20 10.99 8.44 10.67
N SER A 21 11.63 7.31 10.36
CA SER A 21 11.55 6.08 11.14
C SER A 21 10.12 5.56 11.36
N ALA A 22 9.20 5.84 10.43
CA ALA A 22 7.86 5.29 10.41
C ALA A 22 7.89 3.82 9.99
N ARG A 23 7.03 3.01 10.62
CA ARG A 23 6.94 1.56 10.32
C ARG A 23 5.97 1.25 9.18
N ALA A 24 5.10 2.19 8.87
CA ALA A 24 4.07 2.03 7.85
C ALA A 24 3.76 3.37 7.18
N LEU A 25 3.23 3.29 5.97
CA LEU A 25 2.60 4.41 5.27
C LEU A 25 1.20 4.00 4.81
N THR A 26 0.30 4.97 4.68
CA THR A 26 -1.08 4.75 4.21
C THR A 26 -1.36 5.71 3.08
N ILE A 27 -1.88 5.21 1.97
CA ILE A 27 -2.24 6.04 0.82
C ILE A 27 -3.47 6.87 1.16
N THR A 28 -3.38 8.18 0.99
CA THR A 28 -4.49 9.11 1.26
C THR A 28 -5.11 9.68 0.00
N ASN A 29 -4.34 9.76 -1.10
CA ASN A 29 -4.85 10.24 -2.38
C ASN A 29 -4.02 9.66 -3.54
N ILE A 30 -4.65 9.47 -4.69
CA ILE A 30 -4.02 9.11 -5.96
C ILE A 30 -4.50 10.12 -6.99
N SER A 31 -3.58 10.89 -7.56
CA SER A 31 -3.90 11.93 -8.55
C SER A 31 -3.00 11.75 -9.77
N GLY A 32 -3.58 11.18 -10.83
CA GLY A 32 -2.83 10.82 -12.04
C GLY A 32 -1.69 9.84 -11.73
N GLN A 33 -0.45 10.30 -11.92
CA GLN A 33 0.76 9.49 -11.71
C GLN A 33 1.41 9.72 -10.33
N THR A 34 0.79 10.48 -9.44
CA THR A 34 1.33 10.79 -8.11
C THR A 34 0.45 10.19 -7.02
N VAL A 35 1.10 9.61 -6.02
CA VAL A 35 0.46 9.03 -4.84
C VAL A 35 0.85 9.85 -3.62
N GLN A 36 -0.16 10.28 -2.87
CA GLN A 36 0.02 10.95 -1.58
C GLN A 36 -0.21 9.95 -0.47
N PHE A 37 0.58 10.05 0.59
CA PHE A 37 0.53 9.13 1.72
C PHE A 37 0.81 9.85 3.03
N ILE A 38 0.34 9.23 4.12
CA ILE A 38 0.69 9.59 5.48
C ILE A 38 1.56 8.50 6.10
N LEU A 39 2.48 8.92 6.95
CA LEU A 39 3.29 8.02 7.76
C LEU A 39 2.53 7.63 9.02
N GLY A 40 2.71 6.39 9.44
CA GLY A 40 2.15 5.88 10.69
C GLY A 40 2.58 6.71 11.89
N ASP A 41 1.77 6.68 12.95
CA ASP A 41 2.04 7.36 14.22
C ASP A 41 2.18 8.89 14.10
N GLY A 42 1.55 9.50 13.09
CA GLY A 42 1.58 10.96 12.89
C GLY A 42 2.94 11.51 12.47
N LYS A 43 3.85 10.64 11.98
CA LYS A 43 5.25 11.00 11.68
C LYS A 43 5.44 11.87 10.44
N GLY A 44 4.37 12.17 9.71
CA GLY A 44 4.39 13.09 8.57
C GLY A 44 3.50 12.67 7.41
N HIS A 45 3.58 13.44 6.34
CA HIS A 45 2.94 13.18 5.05
C HIS A 45 3.98 13.27 3.93
N GLY A 46 3.69 12.66 2.80
CA GLY A 46 4.57 12.71 1.64
C GLY A 46 3.82 12.39 0.35
N SER A 47 4.52 12.57 -0.75
CA SER A 47 4.03 12.21 -2.07
C SER A 47 5.16 11.60 -2.89
N MET A 48 4.83 10.61 -3.72
CA MET A 48 5.78 10.01 -4.65
C MET A 48 5.11 9.62 -5.96
N PRO A 49 5.87 9.46 -7.05
CA PRO A 49 5.33 8.89 -8.28
C PRO A 49 4.81 7.47 -8.05
N LEU A 50 3.70 7.12 -8.71
CA LEU A 50 3.13 5.77 -8.69
C LEU A 50 4.16 4.72 -9.16
N GLN A 51 4.98 5.09 -10.15
CA GLN A 51 6.09 4.25 -10.62
C GLN A 51 7.12 3.97 -9.51
N HIS A 52 7.42 4.97 -8.66
CA HIS A 52 8.37 4.78 -7.55
C HIS A 52 7.78 3.86 -6.48
N LEU A 53 6.49 4.02 -6.16
CA LEU A 53 5.79 3.10 -5.26
C LEU A 53 5.86 1.65 -5.80
N HIS A 54 5.62 1.43 -7.10
CA HIS A 54 5.77 0.12 -7.71
C HIS A 54 7.20 -0.43 -7.65
N TYR A 55 8.20 0.43 -7.81
CA TYR A 55 9.60 0.04 -7.68
C TYR A 55 9.92 -0.48 -6.26
N LEU A 56 9.49 0.26 -5.23
CA LEU A 56 9.67 -0.14 -3.83
C LEU A 56 8.96 -1.46 -3.49
N LEU A 57 7.77 -1.69 -4.06
CA LEU A 57 7.03 -2.95 -3.91
C LEU A 57 7.79 -4.13 -4.54
N LYS A 58 8.36 -3.96 -5.73
CA LYS A 58 9.15 -5.00 -6.40
C LYS A 58 10.42 -5.36 -5.64
N ARG A 59 11.00 -4.41 -4.89
CA ARG A 59 12.19 -4.61 -4.06
C ARG A 59 11.88 -5.08 -2.65
N THR A 60 10.61 -5.34 -2.31
CA THR A 60 10.18 -5.70 -0.95
C THR A 60 10.50 -4.64 0.11
N GLU A 61 10.84 -3.42 -0.31
CA GLU A 61 11.08 -2.27 0.57
C GLU A 61 9.74 -1.76 1.13
N LEU A 62 8.68 -1.90 0.35
CA LEU A 62 7.29 -1.78 0.80
C LEU A 62 6.59 -3.12 0.65
N THR A 63 5.79 -3.48 1.66
CA THR A 63 4.92 -4.67 1.60
C THR A 63 3.50 -4.26 1.92
N GLN A 64 2.54 -4.62 1.05
CA GLN A 64 1.13 -4.33 1.31
C GLN A 64 0.67 -5.11 2.55
N ILE A 65 0.17 -4.39 3.55
CA ILE A 65 -0.47 -5.03 4.71
C ILE A 65 -1.85 -5.44 4.21
N ALA A 66 -2.07 -6.75 4.06
CA ALA A 66 -3.37 -7.27 3.68
C ALA A 66 -4.43 -6.76 4.65
N ASN A 67 -5.27 -5.85 4.18
CA ASN A 67 -6.50 -5.55 4.89
C ASN A 67 -7.34 -6.83 4.82
N LYS A 68 -7.76 -7.38 5.96
CA LYS A 68 -8.56 -8.61 6.09
C LYS A 68 -9.84 -8.68 5.23
N ARG A 69 -10.14 -7.66 4.42
CA ARG A 69 -11.29 -7.57 3.53
C ARG A 69 -11.04 -8.04 2.09
N GLN A 70 -9.79 -8.24 1.64
CA GLN A 70 -9.51 -8.68 0.26
C GLN A 70 -9.49 -10.20 0.05
N PHE A 71 -9.82 -11.00 1.08
CA PHE A 71 -10.00 -12.46 0.97
C PHE A 71 -11.48 -12.89 0.91
N ILE A 72 -12.42 -11.97 0.71
CA ILE A 72 -13.85 -12.28 0.52
C ILE A 72 -14.32 -11.67 -0.82
N HIS A 73 -13.70 -12.09 -1.92
CA HIS A 73 -14.26 -11.91 -3.27
C HIS A 73 -13.49 -12.81 -4.26
N ASP A 74 -13.47 -14.11 -4.01
CA ASP A 74 -13.06 -15.09 -5.03
C ASP A 74 -13.63 -16.50 -4.79
N VAL A 75 -14.89 -16.60 -4.33
CA VAL A 75 -15.62 -17.90 -4.35
C VAL A 75 -17.13 -17.68 -4.52
N GLN A 76 -17.57 -16.90 -5.51
CA GLN A 76 -18.99 -16.89 -5.93
C GLN A 76 -19.12 -16.74 -7.45
N THR A 77 -18.41 -17.58 -8.20
CA THR A 77 -18.76 -17.84 -9.59
C THR A 77 -18.46 -19.30 -9.88
N GLY A 78 -19.50 -20.15 -9.91
CA GLY A 78 -19.31 -21.58 -10.13
C GLY A 78 -20.51 -22.45 -9.82
N GLU A 79 -21.61 -22.20 -10.53
CA GLU A 79 -22.45 -23.24 -11.16
C GLU A 79 -23.38 -24.14 -10.32
N GLU A 80 -24.54 -24.36 -10.92
CA GLU A 80 -25.71 -25.12 -10.52
C GLU A 80 -25.48 -26.64 -10.32
N ILE A 81 -26.59 -27.31 -9.97
CA ILE A 81 -26.99 -28.72 -10.12
C ILE A 81 -26.53 -29.78 -9.11
N GLY A 82 -27.53 -30.30 -8.38
CA GLY A 82 -27.51 -31.49 -7.53
C GLY A 82 -28.72 -31.57 -6.60
#